data_AF-A0A482UQM6-F1
#
_entry.id   AF-A0A482UQM6-F1
#
_cell.length_a   1.000
_cell.length_b   1.000
_cell.length_c   1.000
_cell.angle_alpha   90.00
_cell.angle_beta   90.00
_cell.angle_gamma   90.00
#
_symmetry.space_group_name_H-M   'P 1'
#
loop_
_entity.id
_entity.type
_entity.pdbx_description
1 polymer ?
#
loop_
_entity_poly.entity_id
_entity_poly.type
_entity_poly.pdbx_seq_one_letter_code
_entity_poly.pdbx_strand_id
1 'polypeptide(L)' 'NIYSGDWKEGMMHGKGKLVFAKGAVYEGDFQFGVMHGKGR' A
#
# COMPACT_ATOMS: atom_id res chain seq x y z
N ASN A 1 4.53 10.22 -3.00
CA ASN A 1 3.93 9.08 -2.26
C ASN A 1 4.97 7.99 -2.15
N ILE A 2 5.20 7.46 -0.95
CA ILE A 2 6.21 6.44 -0.70
C ILE A 2 5.46 5.17 -0.28
N TYR A 3 5.68 4.07 -1.00
CA TYR A 3 5.15 2.76 -0.62
C TYR A 3 6.26 1.91 -0.02
N SER A 4 5.97 1.27 1.11
CA SER A 4 6.82 0.25 1.73
C SER A 4 5.97 -0.96 2.04
N GLY A 5 6.25 -2.07 1.35
CA GLY A 5 5.48 -3.30 1.49
C GLY A 5 5.87 -4.29 0.42
N ASP A 6 5.11 -5.37 0.37
CA ASP A 6 5.34 -6.43 -0.60
C ASP A 6 4.96 -5.98 -2.01
N TRP A 7 5.67 -6.54 -2.98
CA TRP A 7 5.47 -6.33 -4.41
C TRP A 7 5.31 -7.68 -5.09
N LYS A 8 4.34 -7.77 -5.99
CA LYS A 8 4.10 -8.94 -6.83
C LYS A 8 3.88 -8.49 -8.26
N GLU A 9 4.65 -9.07 -9.18
CA GLU A 9 4.57 -8.76 -10.62
C GLU A 9 4.72 -7.26 -10.94
N GLY A 10 5.56 -6.56 -10.16
CA GLY A 10 5.77 -5.12 -10.32
C GLY A 10 4.64 -4.23 -9.78
N MET A 11 3.63 -4.82 -9.11
CA MET A 11 2.54 -4.09 -8.47
C MET A 11 2.57 -4.25 -6.95
N MET A 12 2.05 -3.25 -6.23
CA MET A 12 1.87 -3.33 -4.78
C MET A 12 0.92 -4.49 -4.44
N HIS A 13 1.33 -5.39 -3.55
CA HIS A 13 0.58 -6.58 -3.20
C HIS A 13 0.87 -7.01 -1.77
N GLY A 14 -0.07 -7.65 -1.07
CA GLY A 14 0.15 -8.07 0.31
C GLY A 14 0.15 -6.90 1.28
N LYS A 15 0.83 -7.01 2.42
CA LYS A 15 0.82 -5.96 3.44
C LYS A 15 1.76 -4.84 3.05
N GLY A 16 1.26 -3.61 3.16
CA GLY A 16 2.02 -2.43 2.81
C GLY A 16 1.59 -1.18 3.55
N LYS A 17 2.47 -0.20 3.45
CA LYS A 17 2.32 1.13 4.02
C LYS A 17 2.52 2.14 2.92
N LEU A 18 1.50 2.93 2.65
CA LEU A 18 1.52 4.01 1.67
C LEU A 18 1.51 5.35 2.40
N VAL A 19 2.59 6.10 2.26
CA VAL A 19 2.71 7.48 2.74
C VAL A 19 2.30 8.42 1.62
N PHE A 20 1.19 9.12 1.81
CA PHE A 20 0.72 10.15 0.90
C PHE A 20 1.55 11.43 1.07
N ALA A 21 1.64 12.22 0.00
CA ALA A 21 2.37 13.49 0.00
C ALA A 21 1.89 14.50 1.07
N LYS A 22 0.64 14.37 1.54
CA LYS A 22 0.07 15.20 2.61
C LYS A 22 0.41 14.71 4.03
N GLY A 23 1.28 13.70 4.17
CA GLY A 23 1.63 13.08 5.45
C GLY A 23 0.61 12.08 5.98
N ALA A 24 -0.53 11.91 5.30
CA ALA A 24 -1.44 10.81 5.58
C ALA A 24 -0.75 9.47 5.29
N VAL A 25 -1.00 8.48 6.11
CA VAL A 25 -0.41 7.14 6.01
C VAL A 25 -1.54 6.15 5.94
N TYR A 26 -1.52 5.28 4.94
CA TYR A 26 -2.38 4.11 4.87
C TYR A 26 -1.56 2.88 5.17
N GLU A 27 -1.99 2.10 6.15
CA GLU A 27 -1.38 0.81 6.46
C GLU A 27 -2.44 -0.28 6.31
N GLY A 28 -2.20 -1.22 5.40
CA GLY A 28 -3.19 -2.23 5.05
C GLY A 28 -2.71 -3.19 3.97
N ASP A 29 -3.61 -4.02 3.50
CA ASP A 29 -3.32 -4.92 2.39
C ASP A 29 -3.45 -4.19 1.04
N PHE A 30 -2.71 -4.67 0.06
CA PHE A 30 -2.67 -4.20 -1.32
C PHE A 30 -2.89 -5.40 -2.24
N GLN A 31 -3.58 -5.18 -3.35
CA GLN A 31 -3.82 -6.20 -4.36
C GLN A 31 -3.84 -5.54 -5.73
N PHE A 32 -3.05 -6.05 -6.68
CA PHE A 32 -2.93 -5.49 -8.04
C PHE A 32 -2.65 -3.98 -8.06
N GLY A 33 -1.84 -3.47 -7.14
CA GLY A 33 -1.47 -2.05 -7.10
C GLY A 33 -2.50 -1.14 -6.43
N VAL A 34 -3.63 -1.68 -5.96
CA VAL A 34 -4.64 -0.89 -5.24
C VAL A 34 -4.73 -1.32 -3.78
N MET A 35 -5.14 -0.39 -2.92
CA MET A 35 -5.45 -0.68 -1.52
C MET A 35 -6.59 -1.71 -1.48
N HIS A 36 -6.36 -2.82 -0.78
CA HIS A 36 -7.28 -3.95 -0.68
C HIS A 36 -7.55 -4.27 0.79
N GLY A 37 -8.81 -4.56 1.14
CA GLY A 37 -9.20 -4.80 2.52
C GLY A 37 -9.39 -3.52 3.35
N LYS A 38 -9.51 -3.69 4.68
CA LYS A 38 -9.69 -2.57 5.63
C LYS A 38 -8.32 -2.15 6.17
N GLY A 39 -7.68 -1.17 5.53
CA GLY A 39 -6.56 -0.45 6.14
C GLY A 39 -7.02 0.50 7.24
N ARG A 40 -6.10 0.90 8.12
CA ARG A 40 -6.34 1.84 9.23
C ARG A 40 -5.66 3.17 8.96
#